data_AF-A0A382QEV1-F1
#
_entry.id   AF-A0A382QEV1-F1
#
_cell.length_a   1.000
_cell.length_b   1.000
_cell.length_c   1.000
_cell.angle_alpha   90.00
_cell.angle_beta   90.00
_cell.angle_gamma   90.00
#
_symmetry.space_group_name_H-M   'P 1'
#
loop_
_entity.id
_entity.type
_entity.pdbx_description
1 polymer ?
#
loop_
_entity_poly.entity_id
_entity_poly.type
_entity_poly.pdbx_seq_one_letter_code
_entity_poly.pdbx_strand_id
1 'polypeptide(L)' 'MIQEPVIDIQMAKEHGLSEEEYSKILEILAREPNYVELGIFSVMWSEH' A
#
# COMPACT_ATOMS: atom_id res chain seq x y z
N MET A 1 0.36 23.94 -2.57
CA MET A 1 -0.07 22.85 -1.69
C MET A 1 0.20 21.56 -2.43
N ILE A 2 1.03 20.67 -1.90
CA ILE A 2 1.24 19.34 -2.49
C ILE A 2 0.06 18.51 -1.97
N GLN A 3 -0.81 18.05 -2.86
CA GLN A 3 -1.82 17.06 -2.49
C GLN A 3 -1.09 15.72 -2.35
N GLU A 4 -1.27 15.06 -1.22
CA GLU A 4 -0.81 13.68 -1.09
C GLU A 4 -1.62 12.81 -2.07
N PRO A 5 -0.97 11.83 -2.71
CA PRO A 5 -1.67 10.92 -3.59
C PRO A 5 -2.72 10.13 -2.81
N VAL A 6 -3.87 9.90 -3.43
CA VAL A 6 -4.92 9.03 -2.87
C VAL A 6 -4.35 7.61 -2.81
N ILE A 7 -4.34 7.02 -1.62
CA ILE A 7 -3.90 5.64 -1.44
C ILE A 7 -5.11 4.73 -1.53
N ASP A 8 -5.28 4.10 -2.68
CA ASP A 8 -6.33 3.13 -2.94
C ASP A 8 -5.74 1.81 -3.44
N ILE A 9 -6.62 0.85 -3.72
CA ILE A 9 -6.20 -0.45 -4.22
C ILE A 9 -5.50 -0.38 -5.59
N GLN A 10 -5.78 0.65 -6.41
CA GLN A 10 -5.09 0.81 -7.69
C GLN A 10 -3.64 1.22 -7.46
N MET A 11 -3.39 2.15 -6.52
CA MET A 11 -2.04 2.54 -6.15
C MET A 11 -1.25 1.38 -5.53
N ALA A 12 -1.89 0.54 -4.72
CA ALA A 12 -1.27 -0.67 -4.19
C ALA A 12 -0.83 -1.63 -5.32
N LYS A 13 -1.69 -1.83 -6.33
CA LYS A 13 -1.37 -2.65 -7.51
C LYS A 13 -0.23 -2.07 -8.34
N GLU A 14 -0.16 -0.75 -8.50
CA GLU A 14 0.97 -0.07 -9.15
C GLU A 14 2.29 -0.31 -8.41
N HIS A 15 2.23 -0.52 -7.09
CA HIS A 15 3.36 -0.89 -6.25
C HIS A 15 3.61 -2.42 -6.19
N GLY A 16 2.96 -3.21 -7.04
CA GLY A 16 3.15 -4.66 -7.10
C GLY A 16 2.46 -5.44 -5.97
N LEU A 17 1.57 -4.80 -5.20
CA LEU A 17 0.77 -5.47 -4.17
C LEU A 17 -0.53 -6.01 -4.76
N SER A 18 -0.89 -7.21 -4.37
CA SER A 18 -2.20 -7.82 -4.64
C SER A 18 -3.31 -7.22 -3.75
N GLU A 19 -4.57 -7.52 -4.09
CA GLU A 19 -5.72 -7.10 -3.27
C GLU A 19 -5.71 -7.73 -1.88
N GLU A 20 -5.22 -8.96 -1.77
CA GLU A 20 -5.09 -9.70 -0.51
C GLU A 20 -4.02 -9.06 0.38
N GLU A 21 -2.87 -8.69 -0.20
CA GLU A 21 -1.82 -7.96 0.51
C GLU A 21 -2.31 -6.59 0.97
N TYR A 22 -2.97 -5.83 0.10
CA TYR A 22 -3.52 -4.54 0.50
C TYR A 22 -4.56 -4.68 1.64
N SER A 23 -5.45 -5.66 1.55
CA SER A 23 -6.42 -5.94 2.62
C SER A 23 -5.72 -6.28 3.94
N LYS A 24 -4.64 -7.06 3.88
CA LYS A 24 -3.83 -7.41 5.05
C LYS A 24 -3.10 -6.21 5.65
N ILE A 25 -2.66 -5.27 4.82
CA ILE A 25 -2.09 -3.99 5.29
C ILE A 25 -3.15 -3.20 6.06
N LEU A 26 -4.38 -3.11 5.55
CA LEU A 26 -5.49 -2.43 6.23
C LEU A 26 -5.82 -3.09 7.57
N GLU A 27 -5.80 -4.43 7.64
CA GLU A 27 -6.00 -5.18 8.89
C GLU A 27 -4.88 -4.92 9.92
N ILE A 28 -3.62 -4.89 9.48
CA ILE A 28 -2.46 -4.65 10.35
C ILE A 28 -2.44 -3.22 10.88
N LEU A 29 -2.74 -2.23 10.02
CA LEU A 29 -2.69 -0.82 10.40
C LEU A 29 -3.99 -0.32 11.04
N ALA A 30 -5.11 -1.02 10.84
CA ALA A 30 -6.47 -0.58 11.19
C ALA A 30 -6.85 0.80 10.58
N ARG A 31 -6.19 1.17 9.49
CA ARG A 31 -6.41 2.40 8.69
C ARG A 31 -5.77 2.24 7.31
N GLU A 32 -6.03 3.19 6.42
CA GLU A 32 -5.29 3.29 5.16
C GLU A 32 -3.80 3.63 5.39
N PRO A 33 -2.88 2.96 4.69
CA PRO A 33 -1.47 3.34 4.70
C PRO A 33 -1.29 4.69 4.01
N ASN A 34 -0.25 5.44 4.39
CA ASN A 34 0.22 6.56 3.57
C ASN A 34 1.17 6.06 2.46
N TYR A 35 1.55 6.97 1.55
CA TYR A 35 2.42 6.65 0.42
C TYR A 35 3.75 5.99 0.82
N VAL A 36 4.36 6.45 1.91
CA VAL A 36 5.65 5.92 2.39
C VAL A 36 5.46 4.52 2.97
N GLU A 37 4.41 4.31 3.77
CA GLU A 37 4.07 3.00 4.34
C GLU A 37 3.76 1.99 3.24
N LEU A 38 2.99 2.38 2.23
CA LEU A 38 2.68 1.52 1.08
C LEU A 38 3.96 1.09 0.35
N GLY A 39 4.89 2.03 0.12
CA GLY A 39 6.20 1.73 -0.49
C GLY A 39 7.04 0.77 0.36
N ILE A 40 6.98 0.89 1.69
CA ILE A 40 7.65 -0.06 2.60
C ILE A 40 7.05 -1.45 2.47
N PHE A 41 5.72 -1.58 2.53
CA PHE A 41 5.04 -2.86 2.39
C PHE A 41 5.31 -3.52 1.02
N SER A 42 5.27 -2.72 -0.04
CA SER A 42 5.60 -3.15 -1.41
C SER A 42 6.96 -3.83 -1.49
N VAL A 43 8.02 -3.21 -0.96
CA VAL A 43 9.37 -3.81 -0.99
C VAL A 43 9.49 -4.98 -0.02
N MET A 44 8.87 -4.89 1.16
CA MET A 44 8.93 -5.96 2.16
C MET A 44 8.27 -7.26 1.69
N TRP A 45 7.20 -7.16 0.90
CA TRP A 45 6.39 -8.29 0.46
C TRP A 45 6.57 -8.65 -1.02
N SER A 46 7.36 -7.88 -1.78
CA SER A 46 7.80 -8.32 -3.10
C SER A 46 8.72 -9.54 -2.95
N GLU A 47 8.21 -10.74 -3.19
CA GLU A 47 9.05 -11.90 -3.48
C GLU A 47 9.84 -11.63 -4.78
N HIS A 48 11.10 -12.04 -4.82
CA HIS A 48 11.91 -12.06 -6.06
C HIS A 48 11.40 -13.13 -7.03
#